data_AF-A0A958MS11-F1
#
_entry.id   AF-A0A958MS11-F1
#
_cell.length_a   1.000
_cell.length_b   1.000
_cell.length_c   1.000
_cell.angle_alpha   90.00
_cell.angle_beta   90.00
_cell.angle_gamma   90.00
#
_symmetry.space_group_name_H-M   'P 1'
#
loop_
_entity.id
_entity.type
_entity.pdbx_description
1 polymer ?
#
loop_
_entity_poly.entity_id
_entity_poly.type
_entity_poly.pdbx_seq_one_letter_code
_entity_poly.pdbx_strand_id
1 'polypeptide(L)'
;PFNIMVLASQTSANNARDNKRLVFGGHYEGQEMHEVGKWIRFASPFRHLVGSLHALGISLGGHTALYTALYNDYNPINDDIKVYNSVIAHCPAINIKPTFKDLFEGGGLTAKFTKDSIWNSLVEAYDEIPDLHDLVDPKSKPSGQRLMEVFGLAAARFQSRIPEGTALFPFRDKPVTVPDDVWSLNNFVNQSEGITTPTLVWNAMDDSVLEFDLNGRPLSEKHPDARKGRLMVLNTPQGNHCSQSVIYGWEATASVLRAFIQDHSHDFYIKRRRLEFPVVFHRPLLPSGQLHMLQEWKAEKGLDHFEVKYTLFNNNWNCKKAGESKPSCYDTQVMKLGFNELPLTLQVPRTKVEAEILTRWANSRFEIHGASGRLIESDEHPEKIVYISDQMEAPTSTGDN
;
A
#
# COMPACT_ATOMS: atom_id res chain seq x y z
N PRO A 1 -8.42 -5.84 13.28
CA PRO A 1 -7.03 -5.61 13.74
C PRO A 1 -6.12 -6.61 13.01
N PHE A 2 -4.95 -6.18 12.53
CA PHE A 2 -3.99 -7.05 11.83
C PHE A 2 -2.81 -7.36 12.76
N ASN A 3 -2.33 -8.60 12.74
CA ASN A 3 -1.06 -8.95 13.37
C ASN A 3 0.08 -8.59 12.40
N ILE A 4 1.10 -7.89 12.88
CA ILE A 4 2.21 -7.39 12.04
C ILE A 4 3.51 -8.06 12.50
N MET A 5 4.23 -8.63 11.54
CA MET A 5 5.60 -9.09 11.72
C MET A 5 6.52 -8.24 10.84
N VAL A 6 7.55 -7.65 11.44
CA VAL A 6 8.52 -6.81 10.74
C VAL A 6 9.75 -7.65 10.41
N LEU A 7 10.16 -7.62 9.14
CA LEU A 7 11.38 -8.28 8.67
C LEU A 7 12.49 -7.25 8.51
N ALA A 8 13.71 -7.63 8.89
CA ALA A 8 14.89 -6.77 8.70
C ALA A 8 15.23 -6.68 7.21
N SER A 9 15.52 -5.48 6.72
CA SER A 9 15.91 -5.28 5.33
C SER A 9 17.35 -5.75 5.08
N GLN A 10 17.58 -6.42 3.94
CA GLN A 10 18.90 -6.84 3.49
C GLN A 10 19.88 -5.67 3.26
N THR A 11 19.37 -4.49 2.95
CA THR A 11 20.20 -3.30 2.74
C THR A 11 20.55 -2.58 4.04
N SER A 12 20.11 -3.07 5.20
CA SER A 12 20.52 -2.52 6.50
C SER A 12 21.94 -2.97 6.86
N ALA A 13 22.73 -2.08 7.47
CA ALA A 13 24.09 -2.40 7.91
C ALA A 13 24.12 -3.61 8.86
N ASN A 14 23.13 -3.72 9.75
CA ASN A 14 23.01 -4.87 10.66
C ASN A 14 22.77 -6.18 9.91
N ASN A 15 21.83 -6.22 8.94
CA ASN A 15 21.60 -7.45 8.18
C ASN A 15 22.82 -7.83 7.34
N ALA A 16 23.45 -6.84 6.69
CA ALA A 16 24.64 -7.06 5.88
C ALA A 16 25.80 -7.60 6.72
N ARG A 17 26.01 -7.05 7.92
CA ARG A 17 26.98 -7.53 8.92
C ARG A 17 26.65 -8.95 9.37
N ASP A 18 25.44 -9.17 9.88
CA ASP A 18 25.05 -10.42 10.54
C ASP A 18 25.04 -11.60 9.55
N ASN A 19 24.80 -11.32 8.26
CA ASN A 19 24.82 -12.32 7.18
C ASN A 19 26.11 -12.30 6.33
N LYS A 20 27.08 -11.43 6.67
CA LYS A 20 28.38 -11.29 6.00
C LYS A 20 28.31 -11.15 4.48
N ARG A 21 27.30 -10.42 3.99
CA ARG A 21 27.01 -10.27 2.57
C ARG A 21 26.43 -8.89 2.28
N LEU A 22 26.75 -8.36 1.11
CA LEU A 22 26.08 -7.19 0.56
C LEU A 22 25.20 -7.63 -0.61
N VAL A 23 23.89 -7.59 -0.40
CA VAL A 23 22.89 -7.84 -1.43
C VAL A 23 21.94 -6.65 -1.47
N PHE A 24 21.46 -6.31 -2.66
CA PHE A 24 20.52 -5.22 -2.85
C PHE A 24 19.51 -5.59 -3.94
N GLY A 25 18.40 -4.86 -3.94
CA GLY A 25 17.29 -5.16 -4.83
C GLY A 25 16.39 -6.27 -4.28
N GLY A 26 15.29 -6.49 -4.99
CA GLY A 26 14.16 -7.28 -4.52
C GLY A 26 14.19 -8.70 -5.02
N HIS A 27 15.02 -9.00 -6.03
CA HIS A 27 15.15 -10.35 -6.56
C HIS A 27 15.48 -11.36 -5.45
N TYR A 28 16.54 -11.12 -4.67
CA TYR A 28 16.94 -12.06 -3.63
C TYR A 28 16.12 -11.90 -2.34
N GLU A 29 15.88 -10.66 -1.90
CA GLU A 29 15.09 -10.40 -0.68
C GLU A 29 13.62 -10.86 -0.83
N GLY A 30 13.05 -10.76 -2.03
CA GLY A 30 11.69 -11.25 -2.31
C GLY A 30 11.58 -12.77 -2.23
N GLN A 31 12.65 -13.49 -2.59
CA GLN A 31 12.71 -14.94 -2.40
C GLN A 31 12.75 -15.30 -0.91
N GLU A 32 13.56 -14.59 -0.12
CA GLU A 32 13.59 -14.80 1.34
C GLU A 32 12.24 -14.48 1.99
N MET A 33 11.60 -13.38 1.58
CA MET A 33 10.26 -13.03 2.03
C MET A 33 9.25 -14.12 1.66
N HIS A 34 9.32 -14.67 0.45
CA HIS A 34 8.48 -15.81 0.05
C HIS A 34 8.66 -17.04 0.95
N GLU A 35 9.90 -17.42 1.25
CA GLU A 35 10.20 -18.56 2.12
C GLU A 35 9.79 -18.31 3.58
N VAL A 36 9.93 -17.08 4.09
CA VAL A 36 9.37 -16.69 5.38
C VAL A 36 7.85 -16.86 5.39
N GLY A 37 7.15 -16.45 4.32
CA GLY A 37 5.71 -16.64 4.19
C GLY A 37 5.30 -18.12 4.23
N LYS A 38 6.06 -18.99 3.55
CA LYS A 38 5.85 -20.45 3.64
C LYS A 38 6.06 -20.96 5.05
N TRP A 39 7.14 -20.54 5.72
CA TRP A 39 7.40 -20.93 7.10
C TRP A 39 6.24 -20.53 8.01
N ILE A 40 5.71 -19.30 7.90
CA ILE A 40 4.56 -18.83 8.70
C ILE A 40 3.36 -19.76 8.51
N ARG A 41 3.02 -20.11 7.27
CA ARG A 41 1.80 -20.88 6.95
C ARG A 41 1.92 -22.38 7.20
N PHE A 42 3.13 -22.95 7.12
CA PHE A 42 3.29 -24.41 7.15
C PHE A 42 4.09 -24.93 8.33
N ALA A 43 5.08 -24.18 8.81
CA ALA A 43 6.03 -24.67 9.81
C ALA A 43 5.94 -23.92 11.14
N SER A 44 5.41 -22.70 11.17
CA SER A 44 5.40 -21.90 12.39
C SER A 44 4.49 -22.51 13.48
N PRO A 45 4.79 -22.26 14.76
CA PRO A 45 3.90 -22.61 15.87
C PRO A 45 2.52 -21.95 15.76
N PHE A 46 2.43 -20.82 15.06
CA PHE A 46 1.22 -20.01 14.92
C PHE A 46 0.44 -20.29 13.64
N ARG A 47 0.86 -21.25 12.80
CA ARG A 47 0.25 -21.51 11.48
C ARG A 47 -1.27 -21.67 11.49
N HIS A 48 -1.82 -22.24 12.57
CA HIS A 48 -3.26 -22.47 12.75
C HIS A 48 -4.05 -21.19 13.11
N LEU A 49 -3.35 -20.10 13.42
CA LEU A 49 -3.92 -18.77 13.69
C LEU A 49 -3.87 -17.85 12.47
N VAL A 50 -3.24 -18.29 11.38
CA VAL A 50 -3.04 -17.50 10.17
C VAL A 50 -4.10 -17.89 9.15
N GLY A 51 -5.19 -17.13 9.09
CA GLY A 51 -6.18 -17.29 8.03
C GLY A 51 -5.63 -16.78 6.69
N SER A 52 -5.26 -15.50 6.64
CA SER A 52 -4.68 -14.84 5.48
C SER A 52 -3.32 -14.19 5.78
N LEU A 53 -2.45 -14.17 4.77
CA LEU A 53 -1.10 -13.60 4.87
C LEU A 53 -0.89 -12.55 3.78
N HIS A 54 -0.40 -11.38 4.15
CA HIS A 54 -0.20 -10.25 3.25
C HIS A 54 1.23 -9.73 3.37
N ALA A 55 1.83 -9.33 2.25
CA ALA A 55 3.14 -8.71 2.23
C ALA A 55 3.00 -7.20 2.09
N LEU A 56 3.77 -6.43 2.85
CA LEU A 56 3.90 -4.99 2.66
C LEU A 56 5.38 -4.61 2.67
N GLY A 57 5.77 -3.79 1.72
CA GLY A 57 7.10 -3.23 1.62
C GLY A 57 7.07 -1.73 1.35
N ILE A 58 8.07 -1.01 1.88
CA ILE A 58 8.23 0.45 1.74
C ILE A 58 9.59 0.73 1.12
N SER A 59 9.69 1.65 0.15
CA SER A 59 10.94 2.02 -0.51
C SER A 59 11.64 0.82 -1.17
N LEU A 60 12.88 0.51 -0.84
CA LEU A 60 13.55 -0.73 -1.27
C LEU A 60 12.80 -1.99 -0.84
N GLY A 61 12.19 -1.98 0.35
CA GLY A 61 11.30 -3.06 0.79
C GLY A 61 10.06 -3.17 -0.11
N GLY A 62 9.60 -2.07 -0.71
CA GLY A 62 8.51 -2.07 -1.68
C GLY A 62 8.91 -2.81 -2.95
N HIS A 63 10.16 -2.65 -3.41
CA HIS A 63 10.70 -3.41 -4.52
C HIS A 63 10.82 -4.91 -4.17
N THR A 64 11.22 -5.24 -2.95
CA THR A 64 11.16 -6.61 -2.40
C THR A 64 9.74 -7.18 -2.44
N ALA A 65 8.74 -6.43 -2.01
CA ALA A 65 7.34 -6.84 -2.06
C ALA A 65 6.91 -7.17 -3.51
N LEU A 66 7.30 -6.37 -4.50
CA LEU A 66 7.01 -6.65 -5.91
C LEU A 66 7.56 -8.01 -6.37
N TYR A 67 8.80 -8.34 -5.99
CA TYR A 67 9.37 -9.66 -6.28
C TYR A 67 8.71 -10.78 -5.46
N THR A 68 8.30 -10.51 -4.23
CA THR A 68 7.48 -11.47 -3.46
C THR A 68 6.20 -11.82 -4.20
N ALA A 69 5.51 -10.86 -4.82
CA ALA A 69 4.33 -11.13 -5.66
C ALA A 69 4.68 -12.05 -6.84
N LEU A 70 5.80 -11.78 -7.51
CA LEU A 70 6.30 -12.61 -8.61
C LEU A 70 6.56 -14.04 -8.15
N TYR A 71 7.33 -14.24 -7.08
CA TYR A 71 7.60 -15.58 -6.55
C TYR A 71 6.35 -16.30 -6.11
N ASN A 72 5.40 -15.57 -5.52
CA ASN A 72 4.12 -16.11 -5.08
C ASN A 72 3.27 -16.63 -6.25
N ASP A 73 3.46 -16.08 -7.46
CA ASP A 73 2.77 -16.52 -8.68
C ASP A 73 3.46 -17.71 -9.35
N TYR A 74 4.78 -17.70 -9.39
CA TYR A 74 5.56 -18.75 -10.06
C TYR A 74 5.82 -19.99 -9.19
N ASN A 75 5.62 -19.88 -7.87
CA ASN A 75 5.89 -20.97 -6.93
C ASN A 75 4.69 -21.17 -5.99
N PRO A 76 3.48 -21.40 -6.54
CA PRO A 76 2.32 -21.66 -5.71
C PRO A 76 2.52 -22.97 -4.92
N ILE A 77 1.86 -23.08 -3.77
CA ILE A 77 1.91 -24.29 -2.94
C ILE A 77 1.23 -25.46 -3.66
N ASN A 78 0.14 -25.16 -4.37
CA ASN A 78 -0.54 -26.02 -5.35
C ASN A 78 -1.33 -25.12 -6.32
N ASP A 79 -2.00 -25.70 -7.31
CA ASP A 79 -2.66 -24.97 -8.40
C ASP A 79 -3.60 -23.83 -7.94
N ASP A 80 -4.19 -23.94 -6.75
CA ASP A 80 -5.15 -22.97 -6.21
C ASP A 80 -4.63 -22.13 -5.03
N ILE A 81 -3.50 -22.50 -4.43
CA ILE A 81 -3.03 -21.91 -3.17
C ILE A 81 -1.67 -21.23 -3.35
N LYS A 82 -1.66 -19.92 -3.18
CA LYS A 82 -0.45 -19.09 -3.07
C LYS A 82 -0.09 -18.80 -1.62
N VAL A 83 1.17 -18.47 -1.35
CA VAL A 83 1.68 -18.16 -0.01
C VAL A 83 1.05 -16.88 0.53
N TYR A 84 1.08 -15.81 -0.24
CA TYR A 84 0.48 -14.52 0.08
C TYR A 84 -0.86 -14.34 -0.63
N ASN A 85 -1.82 -13.79 0.10
CA ASN A 85 -3.14 -13.43 -0.41
C ASN A 85 -3.11 -12.11 -1.18
N SER A 86 -2.32 -11.14 -0.72
CA SER A 86 -2.01 -9.93 -1.47
C SER A 86 -0.68 -9.31 -1.07
N VAL A 87 -0.21 -8.38 -1.90
CA VAL A 87 1.07 -7.68 -1.76
C VAL A 87 0.86 -6.18 -1.91
N ILE A 88 1.54 -5.39 -1.08
CA ILE A 88 1.54 -3.94 -1.16
C ILE A 88 2.98 -3.46 -1.29
N ALA A 89 3.26 -2.75 -2.36
CA ALA A 89 4.52 -2.06 -2.61
C ALA A 89 4.27 -0.55 -2.50
N HIS A 90 4.67 0.04 -1.39
CA HIS A 90 4.55 1.47 -1.12
C HIS A 90 5.86 2.17 -1.49
N CYS A 91 5.77 3.27 -2.25
CA CYS A 91 6.92 4.02 -2.80
C CYS A 91 8.05 3.11 -3.34
N PRO A 92 7.78 2.08 -4.17
CA PRO A 92 8.81 1.10 -4.53
C PRO A 92 9.83 1.62 -5.54
N ALA A 93 11.10 1.23 -5.36
CA ALA A 93 12.16 1.45 -6.34
C ALA A 93 12.05 0.46 -7.52
N ILE A 94 10.99 0.55 -8.33
CA ILE A 94 10.62 -0.41 -9.40
C ILE A 94 11.77 -0.76 -10.35
N ASN A 95 12.58 0.22 -10.75
CA ASN A 95 13.70 0.02 -11.67
C ASN A 95 15.03 0.38 -11.00
N ILE A 96 15.70 -0.63 -10.45
CA ILE A 96 16.83 -0.43 -9.53
C ILE A 96 18.06 0.21 -10.20
N LYS A 97 18.46 -0.21 -11.41
CA LYS A 97 19.66 0.32 -12.09
C LYS A 97 19.58 1.84 -12.36
N PRO A 98 18.54 2.37 -13.04
CA PRO A 98 18.43 3.81 -13.27
C PRO A 98 18.18 4.57 -11.98
N THR A 99 17.44 4.01 -11.01
CA THR A 99 17.24 4.63 -9.70
C THR A 99 18.58 4.82 -8.97
N PHE A 100 19.42 3.77 -8.92
CA PHE A 100 20.73 3.86 -8.28
C PHE A 100 21.65 4.82 -9.02
N LYS A 101 21.57 4.84 -10.35
CA LYS A 101 22.33 5.79 -11.16
C LYS A 101 21.95 7.22 -10.80
N ASP A 102 20.65 7.54 -10.76
CA ASP A 102 20.17 8.86 -10.38
C ASP A 102 20.58 9.22 -8.95
N LEU A 103 20.42 8.30 -7.98
CA LEU A 103 20.79 8.54 -6.59
C LEU A 103 22.31 8.75 -6.37
N PHE A 104 23.17 8.12 -7.15
CA PHE A 104 24.62 8.17 -6.94
C PHE A 104 25.38 9.12 -7.87
N GLU A 105 24.86 9.34 -9.08
CA GLU A 105 25.44 10.25 -10.07
C GLU A 105 24.70 11.59 -10.11
N GLY A 106 23.51 11.68 -9.51
CA GLY A 106 22.75 12.91 -9.38
C GLY A 106 23.51 13.98 -8.58
N GLY A 107 23.41 15.22 -9.05
CA GLY A 107 24.08 16.38 -8.44
C GLY A 107 23.30 17.04 -7.30
N GLY A 108 22.08 16.59 -7.01
CA GLY A 108 21.19 17.19 -6.02
C GLY A 108 21.60 16.95 -4.57
N LEU A 109 21.05 17.75 -3.64
CA LEU A 109 21.29 17.60 -2.21
C LEU A 109 20.84 16.22 -1.69
N THR A 110 19.70 15.73 -2.18
CA THR A 110 19.16 14.41 -1.86
C THR A 110 20.12 13.29 -2.29
N ALA A 111 20.60 13.32 -3.54
CA ALA A 111 21.56 12.34 -4.06
C ALA A 111 22.86 12.32 -3.23
N LYS A 112 23.39 13.50 -2.88
CA LYS A 112 24.58 13.61 -2.01
C LYS A 112 24.34 12.98 -0.63
N PHE A 113 23.22 13.31 0.03
CA PHE A 113 22.87 12.78 1.34
C PHE A 113 22.69 11.26 1.31
N THR A 114 21.97 10.74 0.31
CA THR A 114 21.76 9.30 0.13
C THR A 114 23.09 8.58 -0.10
N LYS A 115 23.97 9.13 -0.94
CA LYS A 115 25.30 8.59 -1.18
C LYS A 115 26.15 8.61 0.10
N ASP A 116 26.10 9.65 0.91
CA ASP A 116 26.80 9.75 2.20
C ASP A 116 26.27 8.71 3.19
N SER A 117 24.95 8.57 3.33
CA SER A 117 24.33 7.59 4.21
C SER A 117 24.70 6.15 3.83
N ILE A 118 24.58 5.79 2.55
CA ILE A 118 24.90 4.44 2.06
C ILE A 118 26.39 4.14 2.24
N TRP A 119 27.27 5.11 1.96
CA TRP A 119 28.70 4.95 2.17
C TRP A 119 29.04 4.71 3.64
N ASN A 120 28.46 5.48 4.55
CA ASN A 120 28.71 5.33 5.98
C ASN A 120 28.26 3.94 6.47
N SER A 121 27.09 3.46 6.02
CA SER A 121 26.62 2.11 6.33
C SER A 121 27.53 1.02 5.75
N LEU A 122 28.09 1.23 4.56
CA LEU A 122 29.03 0.30 3.94
C LEU A 122 30.36 0.24 4.70
N VAL A 123 30.90 1.40 5.10
CA VAL A 123 32.13 1.46 5.91
C VAL A 123 31.93 0.80 7.28
N GLU A 124 30.78 1.00 7.91
CA GLU A 124 30.44 0.36 9.19
C GLU A 124 30.40 -1.18 9.09
N ALA A 125 29.94 -1.72 7.97
CA ALA A 125 29.85 -3.16 7.75
C ALA A 125 31.07 -3.76 7.02
N TYR A 126 32.07 -2.95 6.64
CA TYR A 126 33.14 -3.34 5.72
C TYR A 126 33.93 -4.56 6.22
N ASP A 127 34.42 -4.53 7.47
CA ASP A 127 35.27 -5.59 8.03
C ASP A 127 34.55 -6.94 8.15
N GLU A 128 33.22 -6.92 8.11
CA GLU A 128 32.36 -8.08 8.33
C GLU A 128 31.85 -8.69 7.01
N ILE A 129 32.08 -8.02 5.87
CA ILE A 129 31.64 -8.45 4.54
C ILE A 129 32.87 -8.73 3.67
N PRO A 130 33.36 -9.99 3.63
CA PRO A 130 34.57 -10.35 2.88
C PRO A 130 34.54 -9.97 1.41
N ASP A 131 33.36 -9.95 0.79
CA ASP A 131 33.17 -9.59 -0.63
C ASP A 131 33.55 -8.15 -0.95
N LEU A 132 33.70 -7.27 0.04
CA LEU A 132 34.05 -5.86 -0.15
C LEU A 132 35.55 -5.59 -0.10
N HIS A 133 36.35 -6.50 0.47
CA HIS A 133 37.76 -6.21 0.83
C HIS A 133 38.67 -5.88 -0.36
N ASP A 134 38.37 -6.40 -1.53
CA ASP A 134 39.09 -6.11 -2.78
C ASP A 134 38.32 -5.17 -3.72
N LEU A 135 37.08 -4.81 -3.37
CA LEU A 135 36.22 -3.94 -4.17
C LEU A 135 36.30 -2.47 -3.75
N VAL A 136 36.54 -2.21 -2.46
CA VAL A 136 36.44 -0.89 -1.83
C VAL A 136 37.63 -0.63 -0.91
N ASP A 137 38.17 0.59 -0.95
CA ASP A 137 39.01 1.12 0.13
C ASP A 137 38.13 1.91 1.11
N PRO A 138 37.94 1.45 2.37
CA PRO A 138 37.06 2.12 3.32
C PRO A 138 37.54 3.52 3.71
N LYS A 139 38.80 3.88 3.39
CA LYS A 139 39.36 5.21 3.66
C LYS A 139 39.01 6.24 2.60
N SER A 140 38.53 5.81 1.43
CA SER A 140 38.30 6.68 0.28
C SER A 140 36.94 6.42 -0.35
N LYS A 141 36.02 7.37 -0.20
CA LYS A 141 34.67 7.27 -0.77
C LYS A 141 34.77 7.26 -2.32
N PRO A 142 34.28 6.21 -3.00
CA PRO A 142 34.37 6.12 -4.45
C PRO A 142 33.45 7.11 -5.17
N SER A 143 33.64 7.25 -6.49
CA SER A 143 32.67 7.92 -7.37
C SER A 143 31.31 7.22 -7.33
N GLY A 144 30.24 7.89 -7.76
CA GLY A 144 28.90 7.28 -7.80
C GLY A 144 28.86 6.03 -8.68
N GLN A 145 29.43 6.14 -9.88
CA GLN A 145 29.60 5.02 -10.82
C GLN A 145 30.37 3.85 -10.20
N ARG A 146 31.50 4.12 -9.52
CA ARG A 146 32.28 3.06 -8.88
C ARG A 146 31.51 2.42 -7.72
N LEU A 147 30.71 3.18 -6.99
CA LEU A 147 29.83 2.62 -5.96
C LEU A 147 28.80 1.67 -6.58
N MET A 148 28.16 2.04 -7.70
CA MET A 148 27.28 1.12 -8.43
C MET A 148 27.99 -0.18 -8.82
N GLU A 149 29.19 -0.09 -9.39
CA GLU A 149 29.99 -1.27 -9.75
C GLU A 149 30.24 -2.18 -8.55
N VAL A 150 30.63 -1.62 -7.41
CA VAL A 150 30.86 -2.35 -6.16
C VAL A 150 29.61 -3.11 -5.73
N PHE A 151 28.45 -2.45 -5.70
CA PHE A 151 27.18 -3.10 -5.34
C PHE A 151 26.89 -4.26 -6.29
N GLY A 152 26.94 -4.02 -7.60
CA GLY A 152 26.67 -5.05 -8.61
C GLY A 152 27.64 -6.25 -8.51
N LEU A 153 28.93 -6.00 -8.30
CA LEU A 153 29.95 -7.05 -8.14
C LEU A 153 29.76 -7.85 -6.84
N ALA A 154 29.53 -7.17 -5.71
CA ALA A 154 29.31 -7.83 -4.43
C ALA A 154 28.05 -8.72 -4.47
N ALA A 155 26.95 -8.22 -5.03
CA ALA A 155 25.72 -8.99 -5.19
C ALA A 155 25.91 -10.19 -6.14
N ALA A 156 26.60 -10.01 -7.28
CA ALA A 156 26.88 -11.11 -8.21
C ALA A 156 27.76 -12.18 -7.56
N ARG A 157 28.81 -11.80 -6.83
CA ARG A 157 29.67 -12.73 -6.08
C ARG A 157 28.87 -13.53 -5.06
N PHE A 158 28.05 -12.86 -4.27
CA PHE A 158 27.20 -13.54 -3.31
C PHE A 158 26.26 -14.54 -4.00
N GLN A 159 25.53 -14.10 -5.04
CA GLN A 159 24.54 -14.94 -5.72
C GLN A 159 25.19 -16.12 -6.46
N SER A 160 26.40 -15.98 -6.99
CA SER A 160 27.15 -17.07 -7.63
C SER A 160 27.53 -18.21 -6.66
N ARG A 161 27.51 -17.96 -5.34
CA ARG A 161 27.80 -18.96 -4.30
C ARG A 161 26.55 -19.61 -3.72
N ILE A 162 25.35 -19.14 -4.09
CA ILE A 162 24.10 -19.78 -3.66
C ILE A 162 24.07 -21.17 -4.30
N PRO A 163 23.79 -22.25 -3.54
CA PRO A 163 23.75 -23.59 -4.10
C PRO A 163 22.77 -23.71 -5.27
N GLU A 164 23.09 -24.57 -6.22
CA GLU A 164 22.19 -24.89 -7.33
C GLU A 164 20.86 -25.45 -6.79
N GLY A 165 19.75 -25.06 -7.40
CA GLY A 165 18.40 -25.47 -6.98
C GLY A 165 17.81 -24.66 -5.82
N THR A 166 18.55 -23.72 -5.22
CA THR A 166 17.99 -22.85 -4.16
C THR A 166 17.15 -21.70 -4.72
N ALA A 167 17.41 -21.27 -5.95
CA ALA A 167 16.69 -20.17 -6.59
C ALA A 167 15.26 -20.59 -6.98
N LEU A 168 14.29 -19.70 -6.76
CA LEU A 168 12.88 -19.94 -7.10
C LEU A 168 12.59 -19.61 -8.58
N PHE A 169 11.52 -20.19 -9.13
CA PHE A 169 11.01 -19.76 -10.43
C PHE A 169 10.54 -18.29 -10.36
N PRO A 170 10.67 -17.50 -11.44
CA PRO A 170 11.12 -17.87 -12.78
C PRO A 170 12.64 -17.78 -13.01
N PHE A 171 13.44 -17.67 -11.93
CA PHE A 171 14.88 -17.39 -12.02
C PHE A 171 15.78 -18.58 -11.70
N ARG A 172 15.21 -19.73 -11.33
CA ARG A 172 15.94 -20.96 -11.02
C ARG A 172 17.03 -21.30 -12.04
N ASP A 173 16.71 -21.14 -13.32
CA ASP A 173 17.58 -21.53 -14.44
C ASP A 173 18.34 -20.32 -15.04
N LYS A 174 18.42 -19.20 -14.30
CA LYS A 174 19.08 -17.95 -14.71
C LYS A 174 20.20 -17.59 -13.71
N PRO A 175 21.39 -18.19 -13.86
CA PRO A 175 22.48 -17.94 -12.93
C PRO A 175 22.95 -16.48 -12.98
N VAL A 176 23.33 -15.96 -11.82
CA VAL A 176 23.88 -14.61 -11.68
C VAL A 176 25.39 -14.71 -11.57
N THR A 177 26.06 -14.32 -12.64
CA THR A 177 27.51 -14.49 -12.77
C THR A 177 28.23 -13.16 -12.90
N VAL A 178 27.54 -12.13 -13.42
CA VAL A 178 28.10 -10.80 -13.64
C VAL A 178 27.15 -9.71 -13.10
N PRO A 179 27.66 -8.50 -12.82
CA PRO A 179 26.84 -7.39 -12.33
C PRO A 179 25.61 -7.08 -13.19
N ASP A 180 25.71 -7.19 -14.52
CA ASP A 180 24.57 -6.92 -15.40
C ASP A 180 23.41 -7.90 -15.22
N ASP A 181 23.68 -9.14 -14.80
CA ASP A 181 22.64 -10.10 -14.42
C ASP A 181 21.87 -9.58 -13.22
N VAL A 182 22.57 -9.09 -12.18
CA VAL A 182 21.95 -8.50 -10.97
C VAL A 182 21.02 -7.35 -11.34
N TRP A 183 21.49 -6.43 -12.17
CA TRP A 183 20.70 -5.26 -12.57
C TRP A 183 19.48 -5.64 -13.43
N SER A 184 19.67 -6.58 -14.37
CA SER A 184 18.60 -7.07 -15.24
C SER A 184 17.51 -7.80 -14.45
N LEU A 185 17.93 -8.66 -13.53
CA LEU A 185 17.03 -9.41 -12.67
C LEU A 185 16.27 -8.54 -11.69
N ASN A 186 16.78 -7.36 -11.32
CA ASN A 186 16.13 -6.37 -10.47
C ASN A 186 15.39 -5.25 -11.23
N ASN A 187 15.09 -5.46 -12.52
CA ASN A 187 14.18 -4.57 -13.26
C ASN A 187 12.76 -5.13 -13.22
N PHE A 188 11.95 -4.70 -12.25
CA PHE A 188 10.60 -5.25 -12.06
C PHE A 188 9.66 -4.92 -13.23
N VAL A 189 9.87 -3.82 -13.96
CA VAL A 189 9.05 -3.50 -15.14
C VAL A 189 9.09 -4.66 -16.13
N ASN A 190 10.28 -5.24 -16.36
CA ASN A 190 10.45 -6.38 -17.23
C ASN A 190 9.81 -7.66 -16.66
N GLN A 191 9.81 -7.82 -15.33
CA GLN A 191 9.28 -9.01 -14.66
C GLN A 191 7.78 -8.94 -14.33
N SER A 192 7.14 -7.79 -14.52
CA SER A 192 5.76 -7.54 -14.09
C SER A 192 4.67 -8.25 -14.91
N GLU A 193 5.04 -8.94 -15.99
CA GLU A 193 4.10 -9.70 -16.81
C GLU A 193 3.64 -10.98 -16.09
N GLY A 194 2.35 -11.30 -16.21
CA GLY A 194 1.79 -12.51 -15.61
C GLY A 194 1.58 -12.46 -14.11
N ILE A 195 1.72 -11.28 -13.47
CA ILE A 195 1.36 -11.11 -12.05
C ILE A 195 -0.14 -11.35 -11.87
N THR A 196 -0.46 -12.40 -11.12
CA THR A 196 -1.82 -12.80 -10.77
C THR A 196 -2.10 -12.67 -9.28
N THR A 197 -1.09 -12.51 -8.44
CA THR A 197 -1.26 -12.13 -7.03
C THR A 197 -1.78 -10.69 -6.97
N PRO A 198 -2.88 -10.43 -6.23
CA PRO A 198 -3.31 -9.06 -5.98
C PRO A 198 -2.19 -8.21 -5.41
N THR A 199 -1.79 -7.19 -6.15
CA THR A 199 -0.62 -6.35 -5.86
C THR A 199 -0.99 -4.88 -5.98
N LEU A 200 -0.87 -4.11 -4.90
CA LEU A 200 -1.02 -2.66 -4.91
C LEU A 200 0.36 -2.00 -4.98
N VAL A 201 0.61 -1.20 -6.01
CA VAL A 201 1.77 -0.35 -6.18
C VAL A 201 1.35 1.08 -5.94
N TRP A 202 1.83 1.71 -4.88
CA TRP A 202 1.46 3.07 -4.53
C TRP A 202 2.66 4.01 -4.67
N ASN A 203 2.64 4.85 -5.71
CA ASN A 203 3.66 5.85 -6.01
C ASN A 203 3.15 7.26 -5.77
N ALA A 204 4.07 8.18 -5.49
CA ALA A 204 3.83 9.62 -5.57
C ALA A 204 4.50 10.18 -6.83
N MET A 205 3.80 11.04 -7.57
CA MET A 205 4.35 11.66 -8.78
C MET A 205 5.42 12.72 -8.47
N ASP A 206 5.43 13.23 -7.23
CA ASP A 206 6.39 14.21 -6.71
C ASP A 206 7.47 13.58 -5.80
N ASP A 207 7.71 12.26 -5.92
CA ASP A 207 8.75 11.58 -5.14
C ASP A 207 10.15 12.12 -5.50
N SER A 208 10.80 12.74 -4.52
CA SER A 208 12.11 13.39 -4.67
C SER A 208 13.31 12.45 -4.56
N VAL A 209 13.09 11.17 -4.25
CA VAL A 209 14.13 10.14 -4.09
C VAL A 209 14.00 9.08 -5.18
N LEU A 210 12.76 8.69 -5.50
CA LEU A 210 12.45 7.71 -6.53
C LEU A 210 11.65 8.39 -7.64
N GLU A 211 12.36 9.06 -8.55
CA GLU A 211 11.73 9.82 -9.62
C GLU A 211 10.64 9.00 -10.33
N PHE A 212 9.44 9.59 -10.44
CA PHE A 212 8.27 8.92 -11.00
C PHE A 212 8.53 8.45 -12.43
N ASP A 213 9.26 9.23 -13.21
CA ASP A 213 9.59 8.93 -14.61
C ASP A 213 10.51 7.71 -14.77
N LEU A 214 11.32 7.39 -13.75
CA LEU A 214 12.20 6.21 -13.75
C LEU A 214 11.51 4.96 -13.19
N ASN A 215 10.49 5.14 -12.34
CA ASN A 215 9.87 4.07 -11.57
C ASN A 215 8.38 3.88 -11.89
N GLY A 216 7.53 4.79 -11.42
CA GLY A 216 6.07 4.63 -11.50
C GLY A 216 5.50 4.73 -12.91
N ARG A 217 6.04 5.61 -13.76
CA ARG A 217 5.58 5.82 -15.14
C ARG A 217 5.79 4.59 -16.02
N PRO A 218 6.99 3.99 -16.14
CA PRO A 218 7.19 2.80 -16.98
C PRO A 218 6.26 1.64 -16.62
N LEU A 219 6.00 1.44 -15.32
CA LEU A 219 5.07 0.39 -14.87
C LEU A 219 3.63 0.72 -15.26
N SER A 220 3.21 1.98 -15.14
CA SER A 220 1.87 2.44 -15.50
C SER A 220 1.63 2.36 -17.01
N GLU A 221 2.63 2.69 -17.82
CA GLU A 221 2.57 2.59 -19.29
C GLU A 221 2.52 1.14 -19.75
N LYS A 222 3.23 0.23 -19.08
CA LYS A 222 3.20 -1.20 -19.36
C LYS A 222 1.86 -1.85 -18.98
N HIS A 223 1.20 -1.33 -17.93
CA HIS A 223 -0.08 -1.84 -17.43
C HIS A 223 -1.16 -0.74 -17.43
N PRO A 224 -1.66 -0.31 -18.60
CA PRO A 224 -2.63 0.78 -18.69
C PRO A 224 -3.97 0.46 -18.01
N ASP A 225 -4.32 -0.84 -17.92
CA ASP A 225 -5.53 -1.35 -17.25
C ASP A 225 -5.31 -1.69 -15.77
N ALA A 226 -4.17 -1.28 -15.17
CA ALA A 226 -3.81 -1.63 -13.79
C ALA A 226 -4.93 -1.36 -12.76
N ARG A 227 -5.79 -0.37 -12.98
CA ARG A 227 -6.93 -0.09 -12.09
C ARG A 227 -7.98 -1.21 -12.01
N LYS A 228 -7.98 -2.14 -12.97
CA LYS A 228 -8.92 -3.29 -13.05
C LYS A 228 -8.22 -4.64 -12.99
N GLY A 229 -6.88 -4.65 -13.01
CA GLY A 229 -6.06 -5.86 -12.99
C GLY A 229 -5.72 -6.33 -11.58
N ARG A 230 -5.01 -7.46 -11.50
CA ARG A 230 -4.41 -7.95 -10.25
C ARG A 230 -3.25 -7.06 -9.80
N LEU A 231 -2.57 -6.39 -10.72
CA LEU A 231 -1.55 -5.38 -10.45
C LEU A 231 -2.18 -3.98 -10.52
N MET A 232 -2.47 -3.38 -9.37
CA MET A 232 -3.04 -2.05 -9.24
C MET A 232 -1.96 -1.00 -9.04
N VAL A 233 -1.88 -0.01 -9.93
CA VAL A 233 -0.92 1.09 -9.82
C VAL A 233 -1.66 2.37 -9.43
N LEU A 234 -1.49 2.77 -8.17
CA LEU A 234 -2.02 4.00 -7.60
C LEU A 234 -0.93 5.07 -7.62
N ASN A 235 -1.05 6.01 -8.55
CA ASN A 235 -0.16 7.16 -8.63
C ASN A 235 -0.88 8.39 -8.07
N THR A 236 -0.42 8.90 -6.95
CA THR A 236 -0.97 10.10 -6.33
C THR A 236 -0.18 11.34 -6.78
N PRO A 237 -0.83 12.50 -7.00
CA PRO A 237 -0.13 13.72 -7.44
C PRO A 237 0.91 14.20 -6.43
N GLN A 238 0.69 13.92 -5.15
CA GLN A 238 1.55 14.30 -4.04
C GLN A 238 1.84 13.09 -3.15
N GLY A 239 2.79 13.24 -2.25
CA GLY A 239 3.17 12.23 -1.28
C GLY A 239 4.64 12.31 -0.91
N ASN A 240 5.49 12.84 -1.79
CA ASN A 240 6.95 12.75 -1.70
C ASN A 240 7.41 11.30 -1.43
N HIS A 241 8.69 11.09 -1.09
CA HIS A 241 9.20 9.77 -0.80
C HIS A 241 8.59 9.20 0.49
N CYS A 242 7.73 8.20 0.32
CA CYS A 242 7.10 7.43 1.39
C CYS A 242 6.33 8.26 2.45
N SER A 243 5.90 9.47 2.10
CA SER A 243 5.24 10.42 3.02
C SER A 243 3.74 10.61 2.72
N GLN A 244 3.13 9.64 2.04
CA GLN A 244 1.70 9.62 1.70
C GLN A 244 0.82 9.81 2.94
N SER A 245 1.17 9.21 4.09
CA SER A 245 0.43 9.40 5.33
C SER A 245 0.57 10.79 5.95
N VAL A 246 1.68 11.49 5.67
CA VAL A 246 1.88 12.88 6.10
C VAL A 246 1.04 13.83 5.25
N ILE A 247 0.97 13.57 3.94
CA ILE A 247 0.26 14.42 2.98
C ILE A 247 -1.26 14.19 3.02
N TYR A 248 -1.70 12.94 3.00
CA TYR A 248 -3.12 12.56 2.92
C TYR A 248 -3.74 12.22 4.27
N GLY A 249 -2.94 12.19 5.35
CA GLY A 249 -3.37 11.76 6.67
C GLY A 249 -3.24 10.25 6.88
N TRP A 250 -3.09 9.87 8.15
CA TRP A 250 -2.96 8.48 8.57
C TRP A 250 -4.27 7.71 8.35
N GLU A 251 -5.41 8.37 8.49
CA GLU A 251 -6.74 7.79 8.33
C GLU A 251 -6.99 7.36 6.89
N ALA A 252 -6.68 8.22 5.91
CA ALA A 252 -6.82 7.89 4.49
C ALA A 252 -5.86 6.77 4.10
N THR A 253 -4.59 6.88 4.51
CA THR A 253 -3.57 5.88 4.22
C THR A 253 -3.92 4.52 4.82
N ALA A 254 -4.30 4.50 6.10
CA ALA A 254 -4.76 3.27 6.75
C ALA A 254 -6.02 2.72 6.10
N SER A 255 -6.93 3.57 5.61
CA SER A 255 -8.15 3.12 4.92
C SER A 255 -7.82 2.45 3.58
N VAL A 256 -6.90 3.00 2.79
CA VAL A 256 -6.44 2.39 1.52
C VAL A 256 -5.79 1.03 1.79
N LEU A 257 -4.81 0.97 2.71
CA LEU A 257 -4.10 -0.27 3.03
C LEU A 257 -5.05 -1.32 3.62
N ARG A 258 -5.92 -0.92 4.55
CA ARG A 258 -6.90 -1.81 5.17
C ARG A 258 -7.90 -2.33 4.16
N ALA A 259 -8.45 -1.46 3.31
CA ALA A 259 -9.43 -1.86 2.30
C ALA A 259 -8.80 -2.87 1.34
N PHE A 260 -7.57 -2.63 0.88
CA PHE A 260 -6.87 -3.54 -0.01
C PHE A 260 -6.58 -4.90 0.65
N ILE A 261 -6.17 -4.94 1.92
CA ILE A 261 -6.00 -6.20 2.65
C ILE A 261 -7.34 -6.93 2.75
N GLN A 262 -8.37 -6.26 3.25
CA GLN A 262 -9.69 -6.86 3.48
C GLN A 262 -10.33 -7.43 2.20
N ASP A 263 -10.19 -6.74 1.07
CA ASP A 263 -10.73 -7.19 -0.23
C ASP A 263 -10.07 -8.50 -0.73
N HIS A 264 -8.89 -8.82 -0.21
CA HIS A 264 -8.11 -9.99 -0.61
C HIS A 264 -7.93 -11.01 0.52
N SER A 265 -8.57 -10.83 1.67
CA SER A 265 -8.57 -11.80 2.75
C SER A 265 -9.87 -12.61 2.73
N HIS A 266 -9.78 -13.92 2.50
CA HIS A 266 -10.96 -14.80 2.45
C HIS A 266 -11.71 -14.86 3.79
N ASP A 267 -11.01 -14.71 4.91
CA ASP A 267 -11.63 -14.63 6.25
C ASP A 267 -12.51 -13.40 6.43
N PHE A 268 -12.31 -12.39 5.57
CA PHE A 268 -13.09 -11.17 5.52
C PHE A 268 -14.04 -11.17 4.31
N TYR A 269 -14.49 -12.34 3.83
CA TYR A 269 -15.66 -12.46 2.95
C TYR A 269 -16.90 -11.94 3.68
N ILE A 270 -16.93 -10.62 3.76
CA ILE A 270 -18.02 -9.82 4.21
C ILE A 270 -18.94 -9.79 3.01
N LYS A 271 -20.07 -10.50 3.07
CA LYS A 271 -21.19 -10.11 2.22
C LYS A 271 -21.62 -8.74 2.71
N ARG A 272 -21.17 -7.69 2.01
CA ARG A 272 -21.65 -6.33 2.24
C ARG A 272 -23.14 -6.34 1.93
N ARG A 273 -23.95 -6.41 2.98
CA ARG A 273 -25.39 -6.26 2.84
C ARG A 273 -25.65 -4.76 2.88
N ARG A 274 -26.06 -4.24 1.73
CA ARG A 274 -26.56 -2.88 1.61
C ARG A 274 -27.97 -2.86 2.16
N LEU A 275 -28.12 -2.30 3.36
CA LEU A 275 -29.43 -2.07 3.95
C LEU A 275 -29.81 -0.63 3.67
N GLU A 276 -30.77 -0.44 2.76
CA GLU A 276 -31.35 0.87 2.49
C GLU A 276 -32.53 1.07 3.43
N PHE A 277 -32.59 2.24 4.06
CA PHE A 277 -33.77 2.61 4.84
C PHE A 277 -34.19 4.04 4.51
N PRO A 278 -35.51 4.24 4.32
CA PRO A 278 -36.05 5.56 4.07
C PRO A 278 -35.89 6.38 5.35
N VAL A 279 -35.34 7.58 5.21
CA VAL A 279 -35.20 8.51 6.33
C VAL A 279 -36.00 9.73 5.97
N VAL A 280 -36.91 10.11 6.86
CA VAL A 280 -37.70 11.33 6.66
C VAL A 280 -36.82 12.51 7.02
N PHE A 281 -36.06 12.99 6.04
CA PHE A 281 -35.29 14.22 6.19
C PHE A 281 -36.28 15.39 6.36
N HIS A 282 -36.51 15.80 7.60
CA HIS A 282 -37.44 16.90 7.89
C HIS A 282 -36.98 18.25 7.29
N ARG A 283 -35.70 18.36 6.85
CA ARG A 283 -35.09 19.19 5.77
C ARG A 283 -33.56 19.29 5.99
N PRO A 284 -32.72 19.37 4.93
CA PRO A 284 -32.73 20.44 3.91
C PRO A 284 -32.98 19.95 2.48
N LEU A 285 -33.80 20.69 1.74
CA LEU A 285 -33.74 20.70 0.28
C LEU A 285 -32.35 21.18 -0.11
N LEU A 286 -31.56 20.39 -0.85
CA LEU A 286 -30.41 20.95 -1.53
C LEU A 286 -30.90 22.09 -2.43
N PRO A 287 -30.46 23.35 -2.20
CA PRO A 287 -30.78 24.44 -3.11
C PRO A 287 -30.35 24.06 -4.52
N SER A 288 -31.18 24.40 -5.50
CA SER A 288 -30.85 24.18 -6.91
C SER A 288 -29.47 24.76 -7.23
N GLY A 289 -28.58 23.94 -7.80
CA GLY A 289 -27.21 24.32 -8.12
C GLY A 289 -26.20 24.12 -6.98
N GLN A 290 -26.49 23.34 -5.94
CA GLN A 290 -25.47 22.83 -5.01
C GLN A 290 -25.18 21.34 -5.26
N LEU A 291 -23.94 20.92 -5.02
CA LEU A 291 -23.47 19.53 -5.13
C LEU A 291 -23.02 19.04 -3.75
N HIS A 292 -23.37 17.81 -3.38
CA HIS A 292 -22.86 17.22 -2.15
C HIS A 292 -21.42 16.73 -2.36
N MET A 293 -20.49 17.15 -1.48
CA MET A 293 -19.08 16.80 -1.59
C MET A 293 -18.62 15.85 -0.49
N LEU A 294 -19.06 16.09 0.74
CA LEU A 294 -18.61 15.36 1.92
C LEU A 294 -19.72 15.31 2.95
N GLN A 295 -19.77 14.19 3.67
CA GLN A 295 -20.55 14.04 4.89
C GLN A 295 -19.64 13.61 6.04
N GLU A 296 -19.91 14.11 7.23
CA GLU A 296 -19.23 13.74 8.47
C GLU A 296 -20.28 13.44 9.53
N TRP A 297 -20.25 12.23 10.09
CA TRP A 297 -21.09 11.80 11.20
C TRP A 297 -20.36 12.03 12.50
N LYS A 298 -21.00 12.63 13.49
CA LYS A 298 -20.39 12.85 14.80
C LYS A 298 -21.34 12.44 15.91
N ALA A 299 -20.89 11.56 16.78
CA ALA A 299 -21.56 11.26 18.05
C ALA A 299 -20.88 12.05 19.17
N GLU A 300 -21.65 12.46 20.17
CA GLU A 300 -21.11 13.09 21.39
C GLU A 300 -21.56 12.35 22.64
N LYS A 301 -20.74 12.42 23.69
CA LYS A 301 -21.03 11.80 24.98
C LYS A 301 -22.38 12.31 25.52
N GLY A 302 -23.28 11.39 25.83
CA GLY A 302 -24.58 11.67 26.42
C GLY A 302 -25.66 12.11 25.44
N LEU A 303 -25.36 12.19 24.13
CA LEU A 303 -26.35 12.51 23.11
C LEU A 303 -26.86 11.24 22.42
N ASP A 304 -28.15 11.22 22.15
CA ASP A 304 -28.91 10.13 21.52
C ASP A 304 -29.11 10.32 20.01
N HIS A 305 -28.27 11.14 19.39
CA HIS A 305 -28.30 11.43 17.97
C HIS A 305 -26.88 11.57 17.41
N PHE A 306 -26.77 11.39 16.10
CA PHE A 306 -25.62 11.87 15.34
C PHE A 306 -25.85 13.31 14.92
N GLU A 307 -24.81 14.15 15.02
CA GLU A 307 -24.70 15.36 14.22
C GLU A 307 -24.10 14.97 12.87
N VAL A 308 -24.87 15.14 11.80
CA VAL A 308 -24.42 14.85 10.43
C VAL A 308 -24.16 16.18 9.74
N LYS A 309 -22.90 16.41 9.42
CA LYS A 309 -22.42 17.62 8.76
C LYS A 309 -22.24 17.36 7.27
N TYR A 310 -22.91 18.14 6.44
CA TYR A 310 -22.79 18.12 4.99
C TYR A 310 -21.96 19.28 4.52
N THR A 311 -21.03 19.02 3.61
CA THR A 311 -20.33 20.03 2.85
C THR A 311 -20.90 20.05 1.44
N LEU A 312 -21.49 21.18 1.07
CA LEU A 312 -22.14 21.40 -0.22
C LEU A 312 -21.31 22.38 -1.04
N PHE A 313 -21.01 22.04 -2.28
CA PHE A 313 -20.35 22.92 -3.23
C PHE A 313 -21.37 23.70 -4.05
N ASN A 314 -21.27 25.03 -4.04
CA ASN A 314 -22.11 25.90 -4.86
C ASN A 314 -21.65 25.84 -6.31
N ASN A 315 -22.44 25.21 -7.17
CA ASN A 315 -22.10 24.92 -8.57
C ASN A 315 -22.39 26.08 -9.54
N ASN A 316 -22.35 27.32 -9.05
CA ASN A 316 -22.47 28.50 -9.90
C ASN A 316 -21.21 28.71 -10.77
N TRP A 317 -21.31 29.56 -11.79
CA TRP A 317 -20.23 29.82 -12.73
C TRP A 317 -18.92 30.29 -12.04
N ASN A 318 -19.01 31.10 -10.99
CA ASN A 318 -17.84 31.64 -10.30
C ASN A 318 -17.07 30.53 -9.56
N CYS A 319 -17.76 29.57 -8.98
CA CYS A 319 -17.17 28.46 -8.26
C CYS A 319 -16.63 27.38 -9.20
N LYS A 320 -17.34 27.08 -10.30
CA LYS A 320 -16.80 26.20 -11.36
C LYS A 320 -15.47 26.71 -11.91
N LYS A 321 -15.34 28.01 -12.13
CA LYS A 321 -14.11 28.62 -12.67
C LYS A 321 -12.97 28.71 -11.63
N ALA A 322 -13.31 28.90 -10.35
CA ALA A 322 -12.32 28.99 -9.28
C ALA A 322 -11.74 27.63 -8.85
N GLY A 323 -12.41 26.52 -9.23
CA GLY A 323 -12.10 25.19 -8.73
C GLY A 323 -12.42 25.03 -7.24
N GLU A 324 -12.05 23.88 -6.69
CA GLU A 324 -12.34 23.46 -5.30
C GLU A 324 -11.58 24.26 -4.21
N SER A 325 -10.86 25.32 -4.59
CA SER A 325 -9.92 26.01 -3.71
C SER A 325 -10.51 27.17 -2.90
N LYS A 326 -11.72 27.65 -3.21
CA LYS A 326 -12.32 28.82 -2.53
C LYS A 326 -13.30 28.39 -1.44
N PRO A 327 -13.03 28.68 -0.14
CA PRO A 327 -13.94 28.34 0.95
C PRO A 327 -15.36 28.90 0.78
N SER A 328 -15.49 30.08 0.14
CA SER A 328 -16.80 30.70 -0.15
C SER A 328 -17.67 29.90 -1.12
N CYS A 329 -17.10 28.92 -1.82
CA CYS A 329 -17.84 28.02 -2.70
C CYS A 329 -18.43 26.82 -1.95
N TYR A 330 -18.18 26.72 -0.65
CA TYR A 330 -18.69 25.65 0.18
C TYR A 330 -19.67 26.19 1.21
N ASP A 331 -20.81 25.53 1.33
CA ASP A 331 -21.75 25.70 2.42
C ASP A 331 -21.70 24.47 3.32
N THR A 332 -21.88 24.67 4.62
CA THR A 332 -21.89 23.60 5.59
C THR A 332 -23.22 23.56 6.30
N GLN A 333 -23.91 22.44 6.21
CA GLN A 333 -25.18 22.23 6.89
C GLN A 333 -25.04 21.13 7.94
N VAL A 334 -25.71 21.28 9.07
CA VAL A 334 -25.70 20.29 10.15
C VAL A 334 -27.12 19.85 10.41
N MET A 335 -27.34 18.54 10.41
CA MET A 335 -28.59 17.95 10.88
C MET A 335 -28.37 17.03 12.06
N LYS A 336 -29.43 16.78 12.81
CA LYS A 336 -29.43 15.84 13.93
C LYS A 336 -30.29 14.65 13.54
N LEU A 337 -29.72 13.45 13.63
CA LEU A 337 -30.40 12.21 13.35
C LEU A 337 -30.45 11.35 14.61
N GLY A 338 -31.64 11.17 15.17
CA GLY A 338 -31.85 10.34 16.35
C GLY A 338 -31.42 8.90 16.13
N PHE A 339 -30.80 8.28 17.13
CA PHE A 339 -30.42 6.87 17.08
C PHE A 339 -31.64 5.94 16.90
N ASN A 340 -32.80 6.36 17.38
CA ASN A 340 -34.08 5.67 17.20
C ASN A 340 -34.66 5.77 15.78
N GLU A 341 -34.16 6.68 14.95
CA GLU A 341 -34.55 6.82 13.54
C GLU A 341 -33.78 5.85 12.63
N LEU A 342 -32.73 5.21 13.17
CA LEU A 342 -31.93 4.22 12.46
C LEU A 342 -32.48 2.81 12.73
N PRO A 343 -32.45 1.89 11.76
CA PRO A 343 -32.89 0.50 11.94
C PRO A 343 -31.86 -0.34 12.71
N LEU A 344 -31.15 0.29 13.67
CA LEU A 344 -30.06 -0.28 14.43
C LEU A 344 -30.24 0.09 15.89
N THR A 345 -30.01 -0.85 16.79
CA THR A 345 -30.03 -0.56 18.23
C THR A 345 -28.70 0.06 18.63
N LEU A 346 -28.65 1.39 18.62
CA LEU A 346 -27.47 2.14 19.08
C LEU A 346 -27.64 2.54 20.53
N GLN A 347 -26.54 2.47 21.29
CA GLN A 347 -26.50 2.93 22.68
C GLN A 347 -25.94 4.35 22.74
N VAL A 348 -26.55 5.19 23.59
CA VAL A 348 -26.03 6.51 23.92
C VAL A 348 -24.62 6.37 24.51
N PRO A 349 -23.59 6.96 23.90
CA PRO A 349 -22.22 6.83 24.39
C PRO A 349 -22.09 7.54 25.75
N ARG A 350 -21.59 6.82 26.75
CA ARG A 350 -21.42 7.29 28.13
C ARG A 350 -20.09 7.99 28.34
N THR A 351 -19.13 7.76 27.45
CA THR A 351 -17.78 8.33 27.50
C THR A 351 -17.41 9.00 26.18
N LYS A 352 -16.40 9.87 26.20
CA LYS A 352 -15.85 10.49 24.99
C LYS A 352 -15.28 9.44 24.03
N VAL A 353 -14.63 8.41 24.58
CA VAL A 353 -14.03 7.30 23.80
C VAL A 353 -15.11 6.52 23.06
N GLU A 354 -16.22 6.19 23.74
CA GLU A 354 -17.37 5.53 23.09
C GLU A 354 -17.93 6.38 21.95
N ALA A 355 -18.06 7.70 22.16
CA ALA A 355 -18.53 8.63 21.13
C ALA A 355 -17.59 8.69 19.92
N GLU A 356 -16.27 8.70 20.12
CA GLU A 356 -15.26 8.67 19.05
C GLU A 356 -15.26 7.33 18.29
N ILE A 357 -15.48 6.20 18.99
CA ILE A 357 -15.64 4.88 18.35
C ILE A 357 -16.90 4.87 17.47
N LEU A 358 -18.03 5.32 18.01
CA LEU A 358 -19.30 5.36 17.29
C LEU A 358 -19.24 6.32 16.09
N THR A 359 -18.56 7.45 16.25
CA THR A 359 -18.24 8.41 15.16
C THR A 359 -17.47 7.75 14.03
N ARG A 360 -16.36 7.06 14.33
CA ARG A 360 -15.56 6.35 13.31
C ARG A 360 -16.35 5.23 12.63
N TRP A 361 -17.14 4.50 13.41
CA TRP A 361 -18.02 3.46 12.88
C TRP A 361 -19.04 4.07 11.90
N ALA A 362 -19.77 5.11 12.30
CA ALA A 362 -20.79 5.77 11.47
C ALA A 362 -20.23 6.29 10.14
N ASN A 363 -19.09 7.00 10.18
CA ASN A 363 -18.43 7.52 8.97
C ASN A 363 -17.94 6.42 8.01
N SER A 364 -17.73 5.20 8.50
CA SER A 364 -17.33 4.06 7.67
C SER A 364 -18.51 3.22 7.17
N ARG A 365 -19.73 3.52 7.60
CA ARG A 365 -20.89 2.63 7.47
C ARG A 365 -22.12 3.27 6.87
N PHE A 366 -22.32 4.55 7.09
CA PHE A 366 -23.48 5.27 6.58
C PHE A 366 -23.10 6.12 5.39
N GLU A 367 -23.89 5.99 4.34
CA GLU A 367 -23.87 6.82 3.15
C GLU A 367 -25.25 7.46 2.99
N ILE A 368 -25.30 8.69 2.49
CA ILE A 368 -26.57 9.35 2.16
C ILE A 368 -26.74 9.38 0.66
N HIS A 369 -27.90 8.89 0.21
CA HIS A 369 -28.20 8.69 -1.19
C HIS A 369 -29.41 9.51 -1.61
N GLY A 370 -29.38 9.90 -2.88
CA GLY A 370 -30.50 10.52 -3.55
C GLY A 370 -31.57 9.51 -3.99
N ALA A 371 -32.62 10.04 -4.63
CA ALA A 371 -33.71 9.25 -5.21
C ALA A 371 -33.21 8.16 -6.18
N SER A 372 -32.15 8.44 -6.93
CA SER A 372 -31.52 7.48 -7.86
C SER A 372 -30.88 6.28 -7.16
N GLY A 373 -30.69 6.34 -5.84
CA GLY A 373 -29.94 5.36 -5.08
C GLY A 373 -28.43 5.44 -5.25
N ARG A 374 -27.92 6.53 -5.81
CA ARG A 374 -26.48 6.84 -5.82
C ARG A 374 -26.15 7.86 -4.74
N LEU A 375 -24.86 8.01 -4.47
CA LEU A 375 -24.36 9.18 -3.75
C LEU A 375 -24.88 10.43 -4.47
N ILE A 376 -25.21 11.46 -3.72
CA ILE A 376 -25.82 12.66 -4.27
C ILE A 376 -24.79 13.40 -5.13
N GLU A 377 -24.84 13.19 -6.43
CA GLU A 377 -23.90 13.75 -7.42
C GLU A 377 -24.49 14.97 -8.17
N SER A 378 -25.76 15.32 -7.91
CA SER A 378 -26.48 16.39 -8.60
C SER A 378 -27.47 17.12 -7.69
N ASP A 379 -28.45 17.80 -8.29
CA ASP A 379 -29.65 18.40 -7.69
C ASP A 379 -30.61 17.39 -7.02
N GLU A 380 -30.19 16.14 -6.82
CA GLU A 380 -30.95 15.12 -6.11
C GLU A 380 -31.03 15.41 -4.60
N HIS A 381 -32.21 15.23 -4.02
CA HIS A 381 -32.40 15.41 -2.59
C HIS A 381 -31.94 14.17 -1.80
N PRO A 382 -31.38 14.35 -0.58
CA PRO A 382 -31.22 13.24 0.36
C PRO A 382 -32.57 12.55 0.60
N GLU A 383 -32.68 11.28 0.24
CA GLU A 383 -33.92 10.52 0.43
C GLU A 383 -33.73 9.31 1.33
N LYS A 384 -32.53 8.72 1.34
CA LYS A 384 -32.27 7.51 2.12
C LYS A 384 -30.88 7.51 2.69
N ILE A 385 -30.77 6.86 3.85
CA ILE A 385 -29.49 6.46 4.40
C ILE A 385 -29.27 5.01 4.00
N VAL A 386 -28.06 4.74 3.52
CA VAL A 386 -27.59 3.41 3.20
C VAL A 386 -26.63 2.99 4.30
N TYR A 387 -26.98 1.93 5.01
CA TYR A 387 -26.08 1.27 5.93
C TYR A 387 -25.37 0.12 5.22
N ILE A 388 -24.05 0.21 5.19
CA ILE A 388 -23.16 -0.82 4.70
C ILE A 388 -22.88 -1.76 5.87
N SER A 389 -23.71 -2.80 5.99
CA SER A 389 -23.49 -3.85 6.99
C SER A 389 -22.41 -4.80 6.50
N ASP A 390 -21.35 -4.93 7.30
CA ASP A 390 -20.46 -6.08 7.17
C ASP A 390 -21.03 -7.22 8.00
N GLN A 391 -21.72 -8.17 7.35
CA GLN A 391 -21.95 -9.45 8.00
C GLN A 391 -20.81 -10.39 7.61
N MET A 392 -20.01 -10.76 8.62
CA MET A 392 -19.28 -12.02 8.58
C MET A 392 -20.35 -13.11 8.64
N GLU A 393 -20.68 -13.72 7.51
CA GLU A 393 -21.36 -15.02 7.57
C GLU A 393 -20.33 -15.97 8.18
N ALA A 394 -20.68 -16.60 9.31
CA ALA A 394 -19.95 -17.79 9.74
C ALA A 394 -19.92 -18.73 8.53
N PRO A 395 -18.77 -19.35 8.20
CA PRO A 395 -18.71 -20.29 7.10
C PRO A 395 -19.85 -21.27 7.28
N THR A 396 -20.81 -21.23 6.36
CA THR A 396 -21.87 -22.21 6.36
C THR A 396 -21.16 -23.52 6.14
N SER A 397 -21.24 -24.42 7.12
CA SER A 397 -20.78 -25.79 6.98
C SER A 397 -21.69 -26.49 5.97
N THR A 398 -21.59 -26.11 4.70
CA THR A 398 -21.94 -26.95 3.57
C THR A 398 -20.65 -27.75 3.32
N GLY A 399 -20.49 -28.91 3.94
CA GLY A 399 -21.34 -30.05 3.67
C GLY A 399 -20.50 -30.93 2.74
N ASP A 400 -20.23 -32.15 3.22
CA ASP A 400 -19.43 -33.17 2.55
C ASP A 400 -19.65 -33.21 1.04
N ASN A 401 -18.53 -33.25 0.31
CA ASN A 401 -18.39 -33.99 -0.95
C ASN A 401 -16.96 -34.50 -1.07
#